data_AF-M0IKV6-F1
#
_entry.id   AF-M0IKV6-F1
#
_cell.length_a   1.000
_cell.length_b   1.000
_cell.length_c   1.000
_cell.angle_alpha   90.00
_cell.angle_beta   90.00
_cell.angle_gamma   90.00
#
_symmetry.space_group_name_H-M   'P 1'
#
loop_
_entity.id
_entity.type
_entity.pdbx_description
1 polymer ?
#
loop_
_entity_poly.entity_id
_entity_poly.type
_entity_poly.pdbx_seq_one_letter_code
_entity_poly.pdbx_strand_id
1 'polypeptide(L)'
;MSLSWRAFESFDRDEWAATLRHELVHVEQFQTFGATDHGPSFRRRAESVDAPIRVRRFTDPKYVLSCGDCGTDVAYRYRDCKLVRESSAYRSACCGAILDCRTERETNDNDAT
;
A
#
# COMPACT_ATOMS: atom_id res chain seq x y z
N MET A 1 -6.78 -4.38 -10.04
CA MET A 1 -5.42 -3.80 -9.90
C MET A 1 -5.23 -2.72 -10.95
N SER A 2 -4.26 -1.83 -10.76
CA SER A 2 -3.96 -0.74 -11.69
C SER A 2 -2.46 -0.46 -11.70
N LEU A 3 -1.88 -0.34 -12.88
CA LEU A 3 -0.51 0.12 -13.06
C LEU A 3 -0.47 1.65 -13.08
N SER A 4 0.59 2.24 -12.51
CA SER A 4 0.79 3.70 -12.50
C SER A 4 1.71 4.11 -13.64
N TRP A 5 1.26 5.07 -14.46
CA TRP A 5 2.09 5.66 -15.51
C TRP A 5 3.36 6.30 -14.94
N ARG A 6 3.22 7.06 -13.86
CA ARG A 6 4.37 7.68 -13.21
C ARG A 6 5.35 6.63 -12.64
N ALA A 7 4.86 5.46 -12.22
CA ALA A 7 5.75 4.37 -11.78
C ALA A 7 6.60 3.86 -12.94
N PHE A 8 5.98 3.65 -14.11
CA PHE A 8 6.69 3.29 -15.34
C PHE A 8 7.77 4.31 -15.69
N GLU A 9 7.50 5.62 -15.57
CA GLU A 9 8.48 6.67 -15.88
C GLU A 9 9.68 6.71 -14.92
N SER A 10 9.51 6.22 -13.69
CA SER A 10 10.51 6.34 -12.63
C SER A 10 11.35 5.09 -12.37
N PHE A 11 10.90 3.95 -12.88
CA PHE A 11 11.52 2.67 -12.66
C PHE A 11 12.48 2.40 -13.80
N ASP A 12 13.61 1.77 -13.49
CA ASP A 12 14.36 1.13 -14.54
C ASP A 12 13.56 -0.05 -15.12
N ARG A 13 14.09 -0.62 -16.21
CA ARG A 13 13.43 -1.72 -16.92
C ARG A 13 13.20 -2.94 -16.03
N ASP A 14 14.13 -3.24 -15.13
CA ASP A 14 14.09 -4.45 -14.32
C ASP A 14 13.14 -4.27 -13.13
N GLU A 15 13.12 -3.09 -12.50
CA GLU A 15 12.12 -2.69 -11.51
C GLU A 15 10.70 -2.73 -12.10
N TRP A 16 10.52 -2.24 -13.32
CA TRP A 16 9.23 -2.28 -14.00
C TRP A 16 8.81 -3.71 -14.34
N ALA A 17 9.72 -4.52 -14.88
CA ALA A 17 9.45 -5.92 -15.17
C ALA A 17 9.10 -6.72 -13.90
N ALA A 18 9.78 -6.44 -12.78
CA ALA A 18 9.46 -7.05 -11.49
C ALA A 18 8.05 -6.66 -11.01
N THR A 19 7.66 -5.40 -11.18
CA THR A 19 6.31 -4.92 -10.87
C THR A 19 5.26 -5.60 -11.75
N LEU A 20 5.50 -5.71 -13.06
CA LEU A 20 4.59 -6.41 -13.96
C LEU A 20 4.39 -7.88 -13.56
N ARG A 21 5.47 -8.59 -13.21
CA ARG A 21 5.37 -9.98 -12.75
C ARG A 21 4.53 -10.11 -11.48
N HIS A 22 4.70 -9.20 -10.52
CA HIS A 22 3.88 -9.14 -9.30
C HIS A 22 2.38 -9.02 -9.62
N GLU A 23 2.03 -8.06 -10.49
CA GLU A 23 0.64 -7.78 -10.86
C GLU A 23 0.02 -8.93 -11.67
N LEU A 24 0.81 -9.60 -12.52
CA LEU A 24 0.35 -10.78 -13.27
C LEU A 24 0.07 -11.98 -12.37
N VAL A 25 0.85 -12.19 -11.31
CA VAL A 25 0.56 -13.24 -10.32
C VAL A 25 -0.79 -12.98 -9.65
N HIS A 26 -1.11 -11.73 -9.30
CA HIS A 26 -2.44 -11.42 -8.75
C HIS A 26 -3.57 -11.74 -9.72
N VAL A 27 -3.42 -11.44 -11.01
CA VAL A 27 -4.42 -11.77 -12.03
C VAL A 27 -4.63 -13.29 -12.09
N GLU A 28 -3.55 -14.06 -12.15
CA GLU A 28 -3.60 -15.52 -12.16
C GLU A 28 -4.28 -16.08 -10.90
N GLN A 29 -3.90 -15.58 -9.71
CA GLN A 29 -4.47 -16.02 -8.44
C GLN A 29 -5.95 -15.67 -8.31
N PHE A 30 -6.37 -14.51 -8.79
CA PHE A 30 -7.77 -14.12 -8.81
C PHE A 30 -8.59 -15.01 -9.73
N GLN A 31 -8.10 -15.28 -10.95
CA GLN A 31 -8.79 -16.17 -11.90
C GLN A 31 -8.90 -17.61 -11.37
N THR A 32 -7.87 -18.10 -10.69
CA THR A 32 -7.82 -19.49 -10.23
C THR A 32 -8.56 -19.72 -8.92
N PHE A 33 -8.48 -18.77 -7.98
CA PHE A 33 -8.93 -18.96 -6.60
C PHE A 33 -9.86 -17.85 -6.07
N GLY A 34 -10.12 -16.79 -6.84
CA GLY A 34 -10.89 -15.63 -6.40
C GLY A 34 -10.17 -14.75 -5.36
N ALA A 35 -8.91 -15.06 -5.02
CA ALA A 35 -8.13 -14.33 -4.02
C ALA A 35 -7.34 -13.18 -4.64
N THR A 36 -7.22 -12.06 -3.92
CA THR A 36 -6.43 -10.88 -4.34
C THR A 36 -5.36 -10.49 -3.33
N ASP A 37 -5.22 -11.23 -2.23
CA ASP A 37 -4.23 -10.97 -1.20
C ASP A 37 -2.87 -11.64 -1.50
N HIS A 38 -1.89 -11.36 -0.65
CA HIS A 38 -0.56 -11.98 -0.69
C HIS A 38 -0.48 -13.22 0.21
N GLY A 39 -1.54 -14.04 0.22
CA GLY A 39 -1.61 -15.28 0.98
C GLY A 39 -0.62 -16.36 0.52
N PRO A 40 -0.64 -17.55 1.14
CA PRO A 40 0.34 -18.61 0.86
C PRO A 40 0.42 -19.03 -0.62
N SER A 41 -0.70 -19.06 -1.34
CA SER A 41 -0.72 -19.42 -2.77
C SER A 41 -0.03 -18.36 -3.62
N PHE A 42 -0.30 -17.07 -3.37
CA PHE A 42 0.38 -15.95 -4.01
C PHE A 42 1.89 -16.04 -3.80
N ARG A 43 2.34 -16.25 -2.55
CA ARG A 43 3.78 -16.27 -2.22
C ARG A 43 4.53 -17.37 -2.97
N ARG A 44 3.97 -18.59 -2.98
CA ARG A 44 4.55 -19.71 -3.76
C ARG A 44 4.59 -19.41 -5.25
N ARG A 45 3.52 -18.80 -5.78
CA ARG A 45 3.46 -18.49 -7.20
C ARG A 45 4.45 -17.38 -7.57
N ALA A 46 4.54 -16.34 -6.76
CA ALA A 46 5.48 -15.25 -6.93
C ALA A 46 6.93 -15.76 -6.95
N GLU A 47 7.30 -16.64 -6.01
CA GLU A 47 8.60 -17.30 -6.00
C GLU A 47 8.89 -18.08 -7.29
N SER A 48 7.92 -18.85 -7.79
CA SER A 48 8.10 -19.66 -9.02
C SER A 48 8.35 -18.85 -10.31
N VAL A 49 7.99 -17.56 -10.32
CA VAL A 49 8.19 -16.66 -11.47
C VAL A 49 9.14 -15.50 -11.15
N ASP A 50 9.83 -15.59 -10.01
CA ASP A 50 10.74 -14.57 -9.49
C ASP A 50 10.08 -13.18 -9.33
N ALA A 51 8.78 -13.15 -9.04
CA ALA A 51 8.08 -11.91 -8.72
C ALA A 51 8.36 -11.51 -7.25
N PRO A 52 8.73 -10.24 -6.98
CA PRO A 52 8.86 -9.77 -5.61
C PRO A 52 7.49 -9.73 -4.91
N ILE A 53 7.44 -10.06 -3.62
CA ILE A 53 6.20 -9.90 -2.82
C ILE A 53 5.97 -8.42 -2.47
N ARG A 54 7.05 -7.64 -2.30
CA ARG A 54 7.00 -6.20 -2.02
C ARG A 54 7.69 -5.45 -3.16
N VAL A 55 6.92 -4.64 -3.86
CA VAL A 55 7.44 -3.70 -4.86
C VAL A 55 7.66 -2.32 -4.23
N ARG A 56 8.54 -1.51 -4.82
CA ARG A 56 8.80 -0.13 -4.37
C ARG A 56 7.49 0.67 -4.42
N ARG A 57 7.23 1.43 -3.35
CA ARG A 57 6.12 2.39 -3.35
C ARG A 57 6.52 3.57 -4.22
N PHE A 58 5.70 3.86 -5.22
CA PHE A 58 6.03 4.89 -6.21
C PHE A 58 5.45 6.27 -5.88
N THR A 59 4.31 6.31 -5.22
CA THR A 59 3.65 7.56 -4.83
C THR A 59 3.63 7.65 -3.32
N ASP A 60 3.64 8.88 -2.82
CA ASP A 60 3.46 9.14 -1.41
C ASP A 60 2.01 8.86 -1.00
N PRO A 61 1.81 8.26 0.19
CA PRO A 61 0.50 7.88 0.65
C PRO A 61 -0.34 9.12 0.95
N LYS A 62 -1.42 9.33 0.19
CA LYS A 62 -2.36 10.42 0.44
C LYS A 62 -2.89 10.43 1.88
N TYR A 63 -3.05 9.26 2.49
CA TYR A 63 -3.47 9.09 3.87
C TYR A 63 -2.50 8.16 4.62
N VAL A 64 -2.04 8.59 5.78
CA VAL A 64 -1.24 7.79 6.71
C VAL A 64 -2.05 7.55 7.97
N LEU A 65 -2.13 6.29 8.39
CA LEU A 65 -2.77 5.91 9.66
C LEU A 65 -1.71 5.63 10.70
N SER A 66 -1.85 6.27 11.86
CA SER A 66 -0.97 6.09 13.01
C SER A 66 -1.74 5.58 14.23
N CYS A 67 -1.01 4.93 15.13
CA CYS A 67 -1.53 4.61 16.47
C CYS A 67 -1.74 5.91 17.25
N GLY A 68 -2.94 6.14 17.79
CA GLY A 68 -3.23 7.36 18.56
C GLY A 68 -2.60 7.46 19.95
N ASP A 69 -1.85 6.43 20.35
CA ASP A 69 -1.11 6.43 21.62
C ASP A 69 0.39 6.65 21.38
N CYS A 70 1.04 5.73 20.66
CA CYS A 70 2.49 5.81 20.41
C CYS A 70 2.89 6.54 19.12
N GLY A 71 1.93 7.03 18.32
CA GLY A 71 2.19 7.76 17.07
C GLY A 71 2.77 6.93 15.92
N THR A 72 3.01 5.62 16.11
CA THR A 72 3.61 4.76 15.09
C THR A 72 2.72 4.63 13.86
N ASP A 73 3.26 4.81 12.67
CA ASP A 73 2.57 4.55 11.41
C ASP A 73 2.23 3.06 11.27
N VAL A 74 0.94 2.75 11.10
CA VAL A 74 0.44 1.37 11.01
C VAL A 74 -0.11 1.00 9.63
N ALA A 75 -0.54 1.99 8.83
CA ALA A 75 -1.02 1.74 7.47
C ALA A 75 -0.89 2.97 6.57
N TYR A 76 -0.82 2.71 5.27
CA TYR A 76 -0.67 3.72 4.22
C TYR A 76 -1.77 3.53 3.16
N ARG A 77 -2.45 4.61 2.76
CA ARG A 77 -3.54 4.55 1.77
C ARG A 77 -3.38 5.63 0.71
N TYR A 78 -3.53 5.21 -0.55
CA TYR A 78 -3.40 6.06 -1.73
C TYR A 78 -4.73 6.64 -2.21
N ARG A 79 -5.83 6.11 -1.68
CA ARG A 79 -7.18 6.53 -1.99
C ARG A 79 -8.02 6.49 -0.73
N ASP A 80 -9.09 7.26 -0.77
CA ASP A 80 -10.11 7.23 0.25
C ASP A 80 -10.79 5.85 0.29
N CYS A 81 -11.00 5.31 1.48
CA CYS A 81 -11.64 4.02 1.73
C CYS A 81 -12.26 3.97 3.14
N LYS A 82 -13.01 2.92 3.44
CA LYS A 82 -13.68 2.77 4.76
C LYS A 82 -12.73 2.96 5.94
N LEU A 83 -11.54 2.36 5.89
CA LEU A 83 -10.55 2.48 6.94
C LEU A 83 -10.05 3.93 7.14
N VAL A 84 -9.98 4.72 6.06
CA VAL A 84 -9.62 6.15 6.14
C VAL A 84 -10.76 6.94 6.79
N ARG A 85 -11.99 6.77 6.27
CA ARG A 85 -13.18 7.51 6.72
C ARG A 85 -13.59 7.19 8.16
N GLU A 86 -13.40 5.95 8.57
CA GLU A 86 -13.82 5.42 9.86
C GLU A 86 -12.61 4.98 10.69
N SER A 87 -11.46 5.62 10.52
CA SER A 87 -10.21 5.27 11.22
C SER A 87 -10.39 5.13 12.73
N SER A 88 -11.25 5.97 13.33
CA SER A 88 -11.57 5.92 14.76
C SER A 88 -12.25 4.62 15.24
N ALA A 89 -12.86 3.86 14.32
CA ALA A 89 -13.52 2.58 14.60
C ALA A 89 -12.53 1.40 14.65
N TYR A 90 -11.27 1.59 14.24
CA TYR A 90 -10.26 0.54 14.20
C TYR A 90 -9.28 0.66 15.37
N ARG A 91 -8.47 -0.38 15.57
CA ARG A 91 -7.45 -0.43 16.63
C ARG A 91 -6.08 -0.78 16.07
N SER A 92 -5.05 -0.15 16.63
CA SER A 92 -3.66 -0.45 16.30
C SER A 92 -3.26 -1.83 16.82
N ALA A 93 -2.40 -2.52 16.07
CA ALA A 93 -1.88 -3.81 16.51
C ALA A 93 -0.83 -3.68 17.63
N CYS A 94 -0.17 -2.52 17.74
CA CYS A 94 0.87 -2.28 18.75
C CYS A 94 0.29 -2.01 20.15
N CYS A 95 -0.59 -1.02 20.29
CA CYS A 95 -1.10 -0.58 21.59
C CYS A 95 -2.58 -0.90 21.82
N GLY A 96 -3.31 -1.36 20.78
CA GLY A 96 -4.77 -1.50 20.88
C GLY A 96 -5.49 -0.16 21.00
N ALA A 97 -4.83 0.95 20.62
CA ALA A 97 -5.40 2.29 20.65
C ALA A 97 -6.18 2.60 19.35
N ILE A 98 -7.01 3.63 19.38
CA ILE A 98 -7.71 4.15 18.19
C ILE A 98 -6.68 4.58 17.12
N LEU A 99 -7.04 4.47 15.84
CA LEU A 99 -6.20 4.97 14.74
C LEU A 99 -6.51 6.44 14.45
N ASP A 100 -5.44 7.24 14.31
CA ASP A 100 -5.50 8.57 13.73
C ASP A 100 -5.21 8.51 12.23
N CYS A 101 -5.80 9.43 11.46
CA CYS A 101 -5.61 9.52 10.03
C CYS A 101 -5.16 10.94 9.64
N ARG A 102 -3.94 11.05 9.11
CA ARG A 102 -3.42 12.32 8.55
C ARG A 102 -3.43 12.29 7.02
N THR A 103 -3.65 13.46 6.42
CA THR A 103 -3.43 13.67 4.98
C THR A 103 -2.19 14.52 4.75
N GLU A 104 -1.38 14.21 3.74
CA GLU A 104 -0.19 15.00 3.42
C GLU A 104 -0.48 16.41 2.85
N ARG A 105 -1.75 16.86 2.87
CA ARG A 105 -2.15 18.20 2.39
C ARG A 105 -2.05 19.32 3.44
N GLU A 106 -1.57 19.04 4.66
CA GLU A 106 -1.66 20.00 5.78
C GLU A 106 -0.31 20.51 6.33
N THR A 107 0.85 20.24 5.68
CA THR A 107 2.15 20.74 6.17
C THR A 107 2.73 21.94 5.42
N ASN A 108 1.96 22.61 4.55
CA ASN A 108 2.47 23.74 3.74
C ASN A 108 1.74 25.08 3.95
N ASP A 109 1.10 25.29 5.10
CA ASP A 109 0.66 26.63 5.53
C ASP A 109 1.34 26.98 6.87
N ASN A 110 2.61 27.38 6.81
CA ASN A 110 3.28 28.25 7.79
C ASN A 110 4.71 28.56 7.32
N ASP A 111 4.83 29.37 6.27
CA ASP A 111 6.00 30.24 6.11
C ASP A 111 5.53 31.58 5.53
N ALA A 112 4.94 32.38 6.42
CA ALA A 112 4.63 33.78 6.20
C ALA A 112 4.71 34.50 7.55
N THR A 113 5.94 34.75 8.03
CA THR A 113 6.31 36.03 8.66
C THR A 113 7.82 36.22 8.72
#